data_AF-A0A4Q0QL50-F1
#
_entry.id   AF-A0A4Q0QL50-F1
#
_cell.length_a   1.000
_cell.length_b   1.000
_cell.length_c   1.000
_cell.angle_alpha   90.00
_cell.angle_beta   90.00
_cell.angle_gamma   90.00
#
_symmetry.space_group_name_H-M   'P 1'
#
loop_
_entity.id
_entity.type
_entity.pdbx_description
1 polymer ?
#
loop_
_entity_poly.entity_id
_entity_poly.type
_entity_poly.pdbx_seq_one_letter_code
_entity_poly.pdbx_strand_id
1 'polypeptide(L)'
;MFRGRGVRWASVVFFLIGGSATAQNANDMVNLFGGLIRSGIVSATLSAWQKLPADEIACVDKNLRQEGFSLNSAIQQGIGPADPRMLDARSGCRSRGPQQMVRAGPSFDCTKASYADEFAICSNPELSQLDGHVVAAYGYVRDHGGEQAARATRDRSLRARRSCGPDIACIKRVQIEVIKDYQRLGAPNNVGPAIAAAHPEYVVDGLALGNRVVFESAAYREYQCRPSDQFGGFFFCQKRRQMQEARGAYTSSNTILHGADGTAVYINRFLEPAFFDANEAKSDVETRSKKFGNPARVIPMPAKSDVPNGMIVSWGDVSLEPVDAATTRALADGRSVRVGFMIDHIGNLQRSAGMGLPIYRLLGGAGYVWAASWNDHGIGTLQFLAIDASRFMQPDATVPADMSPRPPVSAPAASTNVTPDAVSPRDPSSIPSTAEAHPAAPLAANGPITAEQTRLRIKAGLDRITSQRKGLPNEAFKVRLDIIAARLATVNDQMDADALKGLLRECDAEDAVFSEAAEFRQTSEIATRAVAIIKARLDTINFDAPLVHDIKAALSSVNNALAEADVKALKQALSQLNSIYDANKLDRLADARAHGFDTAESYDDFKERQSKLGRSGIRLNEK
;
A
#
# COMPACT_ATOMS: atom_id res chain seq x y z
N MET A 1 -47.13 49.26 -44.22
CA MET A 1 -46.33 48.90 -45.42
C MET A 1 -45.60 47.59 -45.13
N PHE A 2 -45.52 46.73 -46.14
CA PHE A 2 -45.37 45.27 -46.10
C PHE A 2 -44.01 44.69 -45.64
N ARG A 3 -44.08 43.39 -45.29
CA ARG A 3 -43.06 42.30 -45.30
C ARG A 3 -42.02 42.32 -44.18
N GLY A 4 -41.82 41.27 -43.37
CA GLY A 4 -42.14 39.85 -43.52
C GLY A 4 -40.88 39.07 -43.92
N ARG A 5 -40.28 38.35 -42.97
CA ARG A 5 -39.48 37.13 -43.21
C ARG A 5 -39.34 36.37 -41.89
N GLY A 6 -40.05 35.25 -41.82
CA GLY A 6 -39.93 34.27 -40.75
C GLY A 6 -38.64 33.48 -40.88
N VAL A 7 -38.07 33.10 -39.74
CA VAL A 7 -37.05 32.07 -39.65
C VAL A 7 -37.70 30.87 -38.99
N ARG A 8 -37.84 29.80 -39.78
CA ARG A 8 -38.30 28.48 -39.35
C ARG A 8 -37.24 27.81 -38.51
N TRP A 9 -37.72 27.12 -37.48
CA TRP A 9 -37.02 26.15 -36.67
C TRP A 9 -36.39 25.06 -37.56
N ALA A 10 -35.09 24.83 -37.39
CA ALA A 10 -34.44 23.58 -37.73
C ALA A 10 -33.87 23.00 -36.43
N SER A 11 -34.61 22.07 -35.84
CA SER A 11 -34.14 21.22 -34.75
C SER A 11 -32.97 20.38 -35.24
N VAL A 12 -31.74 20.80 -34.96
CA VAL A 12 -30.57 19.93 -35.04
C VAL A 12 -30.51 19.16 -33.73
N VAL A 13 -31.04 17.94 -33.77
CA VAL A 13 -30.82 16.93 -32.73
C VAL A 13 -29.34 16.56 -32.80
N PHE A 14 -28.53 17.19 -31.96
CA PHE A 14 -27.19 16.71 -31.65
C PHE A 14 -27.34 15.46 -30.79
N PHE A 15 -27.24 14.29 -31.41
CA PHE A 15 -26.94 13.05 -30.70
C PHE A 15 -25.53 13.17 -30.14
N LEU A 16 -25.39 13.82 -28.98
CA LEU A 16 -24.26 13.61 -28.10
C LEU A 16 -24.44 12.22 -27.50
N ILE A 17 -24.00 11.18 -28.23
CA ILE A 17 -23.57 9.94 -27.60
C ILE A 17 -22.23 10.27 -26.93
N GLY A 18 -22.30 11.08 -25.87
CA GLY A 18 -21.24 11.23 -24.89
C GLY A 18 -21.28 10.03 -23.97
N GLY A 19 -21.03 8.84 -24.54
CA GLY A 19 -20.61 7.69 -23.76
C GLY A 19 -19.28 8.06 -23.14
N SER A 20 -19.32 8.65 -21.93
CA SER A 20 -18.15 8.77 -21.09
C SER A 20 -17.75 7.34 -20.74
N ALA A 21 -16.91 6.73 -21.58
CA ALA A 21 -16.22 5.50 -21.25
C ALA A 21 -15.41 5.82 -20.00
N THR A 22 -15.85 5.26 -18.88
CA THR A 22 -15.16 5.33 -17.59
C THR A 22 -13.86 4.54 -17.69
N ALA A 23 -12.81 5.20 -18.21
CA ALA A 23 -11.45 4.70 -18.17
C ALA A 23 -10.98 4.67 -16.70
N GLN A 24 -10.82 3.47 -16.15
CA GLN A 24 -10.16 3.23 -14.87
C GLN A 24 -8.65 3.13 -15.20
N ASN A 25 -7.78 4.10 -14.91
CA ASN A 25 -7.42 4.74 -13.64
C ASN A 25 -6.75 3.75 -12.68
N ALA A 26 -5.77 4.21 -11.90
CA ALA A 26 -4.93 3.47 -10.94
C ALA A 26 -5.68 2.65 -9.85
N ASN A 27 -6.99 2.48 -9.98
CA ASN A 27 -7.79 1.52 -9.24
C ASN A 27 -7.29 0.09 -9.39
N ASP A 28 -6.65 -0.32 -10.49
CA ASP A 28 -6.17 -1.70 -10.59
C ASP A 28 -4.97 -1.99 -9.71
N MET A 29 -4.08 -1.02 -9.47
CA MET A 29 -3.02 -1.20 -8.48
C MET A 29 -3.58 -1.15 -7.03
N VAL A 30 -4.74 -0.50 -6.84
CA VAL A 30 -5.50 -0.50 -5.57
C VAL A 30 -6.26 -1.82 -5.37
N ASN A 31 -6.82 -2.40 -6.44
CA ASN A 31 -7.53 -3.68 -6.44
C ASN A 31 -6.58 -4.88 -6.38
N LEU A 32 -5.35 -4.75 -6.87
CA LEU A 32 -4.36 -5.82 -6.86
C LEU A 32 -3.62 -5.98 -5.53
N PHE A 33 -3.52 -4.92 -4.72
CA PHE A 33 -2.79 -4.88 -3.44
C PHE A 33 -3.68 -4.43 -2.28
N GLY A 34 -4.96 -4.76 -2.31
CA GLY A 34 -5.90 -4.39 -1.26
C GLY A 34 -7.34 -4.42 -1.74
N GLY A 35 -7.84 -5.61 -2.08
CA GLY A 35 -9.27 -5.79 -2.27
C GLY A 35 -10.04 -5.35 -1.02
N LEU A 36 -10.86 -4.30 -1.21
CA LEU A 36 -12.00 -3.88 -0.39
C LEU A 36 -11.74 -3.56 1.09
N ILE A 37 -11.92 -2.28 1.40
CA ILE A 37 -12.42 -1.71 2.66
C ILE A 37 -12.75 -2.76 3.72
N ARG A 38 -11.83 -3.01 4.66
CA ARG A 38 -12.10 -3.70 5.92
C ARG A 38 -11.82 -2.77 7.12
N SER A 39 -12.93 -2.16 7.55
CA SER A 39 -13.35 -1.67 8.88
C SER A 39 -12.58 -0.56 9.64
N GLY A 40 -13.37 0.34 10.24
CA GLY A 40 -12.91 1.26 11.30
C GLY A 40 -12.47 0.55 12.58
N ILE A 41 -12.91 -0.70 12.81
CA ILE A 41 -12.40 -1.55 13.89
C ILE A 41 -10.95 -1.94 13.60
N VAL A 42 -10.62 -2.35 12.38
CA VAL A 42 -9.24 -2.62 11.95
C VAL A 42 -8.38 -1.37 12.02
N SER A 43 -8.90 -0.20 11.65
CA SER A 43 -8.18 1.08 11.76
C SER A 43 -7.94 1.51 13.22
N ALA A 44 -8.94 1.37 14.10
CA ALA A 44 -8.81 1.67 15.53
C ALA A 44 -7.91 0.66 16.25
N THR A 45 -8.03 -0.61 15.91
CA THR A 45 -7.17 -1.70 16.38
C THR A 45 -5.73 -1.48 15.89
N LEU A 46 -5.53 -1.17 14.62
CA LEU A 46 -4.23 -0.79 14.05
C LEU A 46 -3.64 0.43 14.75
N SER A 47 -4.43 1.48 14.99
CA SER A 47 -4.01 2.67 15.72
C SER A 47 -3.64 2.36 17.17
N ALA A 48 -4.34 1.42 17.81
CA ALA A 48 -4.00 0.95 19.15
C ALA A 48 -2.68 0.16 19.15
N TRP A 49 -2.44 -0.67 18.14
CA TRP A 49 -1.18 -1.38 17.95
C TRP A 49 -0.02 -0.42 17.66
N GLN A 50 -0.23 0.61 16.83
CA GLN A 50 0.78 1.64 16.50
C GLN A 50 1.22 2.49 17.69
N LYS A 51 0.44 2.52 18.79
CA LYS A 51 0.83 3.20 20.03
C LYS A 51 1.84 2.42 20.85
N LEU A 52 2.08 1.14 20.52
CA LEU A 52 3.09 0.33 21.19
C LEU A 52 4.48 0.56 20.57
N PRO A 53 5.56 0.34 21.34
CA PRO A 53 6.92 0.31 20.80
C PRO A 53 7.06 -0.72 19.68
N ALA A 54 7.76 -0.36 18.61
CA ALA A 54 7.89 -1.19 17.41
C ALA A 54 8.55 -2.56 17.69
N ASP A 55 9.44 -2.62 18.67
CA ASP A 55 10.07 -3.83 19.18
C ASP A 55 9.11 -4.74 19.96
N GLU A 56 8.18 -4.16 20.74
CA GLU A 56 7.09 -4.92 21.37
C GLU A 56 6.19 -5.53 20.29
N ILE A 57 5.82 -4.75 19.28
CA ILE A 57 4.99 -5.22 18.15
C ILE A 57 5.67 -6.36 17.39
N ALA A 58 6.97 -6.24 17.10
CA ALA A 58 7.74 -7.26 16.41
C ALA A 58 7.90 -8.54 17.24
N CYS A 59 8.14 -8.42 18.55
CA CYS A 59 8.18 -9.56 19.47
C CYS A 59 6.83 -10.29 19.52
N VAL A 60 5.73 -9.53 19.60
CA VAL A 60 4.38 -10.08 19.65
C VAL A 60 4.02 -10.81 18.34
N ASP A 61 4.28 -10.21 17.18
CA ASP A 61 4.03 -10.88 15.88
C ASP A 61 4.87 -12.16 15.74
N LYS A 62 6.12 -12.16 16.22
CA LYS A 62 6.98 -13.35 16.23
C LYS A 62 6.40 -14.47 17.09
N ASN A 63 5.92 -14.17 18.30
CA ASN A 63 5.32 -15.16 19.19
C ASN A 63 4.04 -15.75 18.59
N LEU A 64 3.15 -14.90 18.04
CA LEU A 64 1.91 -15.35 17.40
C LEU A 64 2.20 -16.30 16.23
N ARG A 65 3.25 -16.05 15.44
CA ARG A 65 3.62 -16.89 14.30
C ARG A 65 4.10 -18.28 14.71
N GLN A 66 4.70 -18.42 15.90
CA GLN A 66 5.07 -19.74 16.44
C GLN A 66 3.84 -20.58 16.79
N GLU A 67 2.70 -19.93 17.03
CA GLU A 67 1.41 -20.55 17.30
C GLU A 67 0.52 -20.65 16.05
N GLY A 68 1.06 -20.34 14.86
CA GLY A 68 0.32 -20.39 13.59
C GLY A 68 -0.64 -19.23 13.36
N PHE A 69 -0.53 -18.16 14.14
CA PHE A 69 -1.34 -16.94 14.02
C PHE A 69 -0.47 -15.75 13.57
N SER A 70 -1.06 -14.65 13.08
CA SER A 70 -0.29 -13.45 12.73
C SER A 70 -0.88 -12.20 13.39
N LEU A 71 -0.06 -11.19 13.65
CA LEU A 71 -0.54 -9.93 14.19
C LEU A 71 -1.50 -9.25 13.21
N ASN A 72 -1.27 -9.38 11.90
CA ASN A 72 -2.17 -8.82 10.90
C ASN A 72 -3.53 -9.56 10.89
N SER A 73 -3.56 -10.89 11.07
CA SER A 73 -4.84 -11.60 11.24
C SER A 73 -5.55 -11.21 12.53
N ALA A 74 -4.79 -10.92 13.61
CA ALA A 74 -5.35 -10.37 14.85
C ALA A 74 -5.98 -8.98 14.61
N ILE A 75 -5.24 -8.09 13.95
CA ILE A 75 -5.68 -6.73 13.60
C ILE A 75 -6.92 -6.78 12.71
N GLN A 76 -6.91 -7.64 11.68
CA GLN A 76 -8.03 -7.87 10.75
C GLN A 76 -9.29 -8.41 11.45
N GLN A 77 -9.12 -9.14 12.55
CA GLN A 77 -10.20 -9.64 13.40
C GLN A 77 -10.59 -8.64 14.51
N GLY A 78 -10.03 -7.42 14.51
CA GLY A 78 -10.31 -6.38 15.49
C GLY A 78 -9.68 -6.62 16.86
N ILE A 79 -8.76 -7.57 16.97
CA ILE A 79 -8.09 -7.95 18.22
C ILE A 79 -7.05 -6.88 18.56
N GLY A 80 -7.39 -6.03 19.54
CA GLY A 80 -6.53 -4.96 20.03
C GLY A 80 -5.39 -5.45 20.93
N PRO A 81 -4.39 -4.61 21.18
CA PRO A 81 -3.29 -4.96 22.08
C PRO A 81 -3.76 -5.22 23.53
N ALA A 82 -4.89 -4.65 23.96
CA ALA A 82 -5.46 -4.88 25.29
C ALA A 82 -6.43 -6.08 25.34
N ASP A 83 -6.63 -6.80 24.24
CA ASP A 83 -7.52 -7.96 24.19
C ASP A 83 -6.98 -9.10 25.07
N PRO A 84 -7.83 -9.81 25.85
CA PRO A 84 -7.40 -10.92 26.69
C PRO A 84 -6.59 -11.99 25.95
N ARG A 85 -6.91 -12.24 24.67
CA ARG A 85 -6.20 -13.20 23.82
C ARG A 85 -4.77 -12.77 23.50
N MET A 86 -4.45 -11.49 23.64
CA MET A 86 -3.13 -10.92 23.38
C MET A 86 -2.30 -10.75 24.66
N LEU A 87 -2.87 -11.01 25.84
CA LEU A 87 -2.20 -10.73 27.12
C LEU A 87 -0.97 -11.61 27.34
N ASP A 88 -1.02 -12.90 27.01
CA ASP A 88 0.11 -13.82 27.18
C ASP A 88 1.24 -13.55 26.18
N ALA A 89 0.88 -13.33 24.90
CA ALA A 89 1.84 -12.96 23.86
C ALA A 89 2.54 -11.62 24.18
N ARG A 90 1.82 -10.67 24.79
CA ARG A 90 2.36 -9.36 25.17
C ARG A 90 3.11 -9.39 26.50
N SER A 91 2.68 -10.15 27.50
CA SER A 91 3.29 -10.15 28.84
C SER A 91 4.75 -10.61 28.76
N GLY A 92 5.04 -11.66 27.98
CA GLY A 92 6.40 -12.14 27.72
C GLY A 92 7.29 -11.15 26.94
N CYS A 93 6.68 -10.26 26.15
CA CYS A 93 7.39 -9.19 25.42
C CYS A 93 7.56 -7.92 26.26
N ARG A 94 6.62 -7.60 27.17
CA ARG A 94 6.73 -6.45 28.10
C ARG A 94 7.78 -6.67 29.18
N SER A 95 7.93 -7.90 29.68
CA SER A 95 8.98 -8.27 30.64
C SER A 95 10.38 -8.34 29.98
N ARG A 96 10.44 -8.35 28.65
CA ARG A 96 11.64 -8.16 27.86
C ARG A 96 11.75 -6.69 27.41
N GLY A 97 11.82 -5.78 28.38
CA GLY A 97 12.33 -4.42 28.12
C GLY A 97 13.73 -4.47 27.49
N PRO A 98 14.23 -3.37 26.91
CA PRO A 98 15.15 -3.32 25.77
C PRO A 98 16.43 -4.15 25.96
N GLN A 99 16.33 -5.45 25.69
CA GLN A 99 17.44 -6.39 25.73
C GLN A 99 17.41 -7.28 24.49
N GLN A 100 17.22 -6.66 23.31
CA GLN A 100 17.87 -7.07 22.06
C GLN A 100 17.59 -6.08 20.92
N MET A 101 17.67 -4.79 21.21
CA MET A 101 18.02 -3.80 20.19
C MET A 101 19.29 -3.12 20.67
N VAL A 102 20.21 -2.94 19.73
CA VAL A 102 21.42 -2.13 19.85
C VAL A 102 21.10 -0.91 20.70
N ARG A 103 21.81 -0.78 21.84
CA ARG A 103 21.72 0.36 22.75
C ARG A 103 21.74 1.65 21.91
N ALA A 104 20.96 2.67 22.27
CA ALA A 104 21.13 3.99 21.69
C ALA A 104 22.49 4.54 22.16
N GLY A 105 23.54 4.22 21.40
CA GLY A 105 24.94 4.47 21.72
C GLY A 105 25.84 3.39 21.09
N PRO A 106 27.15 3.66 20.95
CA PRO A 106 28.07 2.67 20.41
C PRO A 106 28.21 1.46 21.35
N SER A 107 28.93 0.45 20.89
CA SER A 107 29.15 -0.79 21.65
C SER A 107 30.00 -0.63 22.91
N PHE A 108 30.51 0.58 23.16
CA PHE A 108 31.33 0.96 24.31
C PHE A 108 30.74 2.16 25.05
N ASP A 109 31.22 2.38 26.28
CA ASP A 109 30.79 3.48 27.14
C ASP A 109 31.45 4.79 26.71
N CYS A 110 30.66 5.73 26.18
CA CYS A 110 31.15 7.02 25.72
C CYS A 110 31.80 7.87 26.82
N THR A 111 31.46 7.64 28.09
CA THR A 111 32.12 8.33 29.22
C THR A 111 33.55 7.85 29.44
N LYS A 112 33.93 6.72 28.83
CA LYS A 112 35.26 6.10 28.89
C LYS A 112 36.03 6.19 27.57
N ALA A 113 35.47 6.88 26.57
CA ALA A 113 36.14 7.09 25.30
C ALA A 113 37.46 7.85 25.53
N SER A 114 38.53 7.37 24.90
CA SER A 114 39.88 7.93 25.06
C SER A 114 40.62 8.16 23.75
N TYR A 115 40.11 7.61 22.64
CA TYR A 115 40.67 7.78 21.31
C TYR A 115 39.79 8.69 20.42
N ALA A 116 40.41 9.37 19.45
CA ALA A 116 39.71 10.31 18.57
C ALA A 116 38.59 9.66 17.73
N ASP A 117 38.77 8.41 17.32
CA ASP A 117 37.75 7.61 16.65
C ASP A 117 36.57 7.29 17.58
N GLU A 118 36.85 7.00 18.85
CA GLU A 118 35.81 6.73 19.85
C GLU A 118 34.97 7.98 20.14
N PHE A 119 35.60 9.16 20.27
CA PHE A 119 34.86 10.41 20.41
C PHE A 119 34.00 10.71 19.18
N ALA A 120 34.54 10.52 17.97
CA ALA A 120 33.79 10.70 16.73
C ALA A 120 32.58 9.77 16.65
N ILE A 121 32.74 8.49 17.01
CA ILE A 121 31.65 7.52 17.09
C ILE A 121 30.60 7.96 18.11
N CYS A 122 30.99 8.37 19.32
CA CYS A 122 30.08 8.82 20.37
C CYS A 122 29.29 10.08 20.01
N SER A 123 29.90 10.99 19.26
CA SER A 123 29.25 12.24 18.81
C SER A 123 28.40 12.08 17.55
N ASN A 124 28.45 10.93 16.87
CA ASN A 124 27.79 10.70 15.59
C ASN A 124 26.80 9.52 15.67
N PRO A 125 25.48 9.78 15.59
CA PRO A 125 24.45 8.73 15.71
C PRO A 125 24.58 7.61 14.67
N GLU A 126 25.01 7.92 13.44
CA GLU A 126 25.18 6.94 12.37
C GLU A 126 26.37 6.01 12.66
N LEU A 127 27.50 6.56 13.10
CA LEU A 127 28.67 5.77 13.50
C LEU A 127 28.43 4.96 14.77
N SER A 128 27.68 5.53 15.74
CA SER A 128 27.26 4.82 16.95
C SER A 128 26.42 3.60 16.63
N GLN A 129 25.43 3.76 15.73
CA GLN A 129 24.60 2.65 15.27
C GLN A 129 25.44 1.59 14.55
N LEU A 130 26.32 2.02 13.64
CA LEU A 130 27.18 1.14 12.87
C LEU A 130 28.16 0.35 13.76
N ASP A 131 28.72 0.95 14.80
CA ASP A 131 29.56 0.27 15.80
C ASP A 131 28.78 -0.81 16.57
N GLY A 132 27.52 -0.56 16.89
CA GLY A 132 26.62 -1.56 17.48
C GLY A 132 26.40 -2.80 16.60
N HIS A 133 26.35 -2.60 15.27
CA HIS A 133 26.24 -3.69 14.31
C HIS A 133 27.53 -4.51 14.17
N VAL A 134 28.70 -3.85 14.26
CA VAL A 134 30.00 -4.55 14.29
C VAL A 134 30.04 -5.53 15.46
N VAL A 135 29.55 -5.13 16.64
CA VAL A 135 29.55 -6.00 17.83
C VAL A 135 28.51 -7.12 17.76
N ALA A 136 27.35 -6.87 17.14
CA ALA A 136 26.38 -7.92 16.88
C ALA A 136 26.98 -9.01 15.96
N ALA A 137 27.66 -8.60 14.88
CA ALA A 137 28.30 -9.52 13.94
C ALA A 137 29.47 -10.28 14.57
N TYR A 138 30.30 -9.60 15.37
CA TYR A 138 31.34 -10.23 16.18
C TYR A 138 30.77 -11.29 17.13
N GLY A 139 29.68 -10.99 17.84
CA GLY A 139 29.03 -11.91 18.75
C GLY A 139 28.59 -13.19 18.03
N TYR A 140 27.95 -13.05 16.87
CA TYR A 140 27.54 -14.20 16.07
C TYR A 140 28.73 -15.09 15.66
N VAL A 141 29.78 -14.50 15.07
CA VAL A 141 30.95 -15.25 14.60
C VAL A 141 31.70 -15.88 15.77
N ARG A 142 31.80 -15.20 16.91
CA ARG A 142 32.38 -15.78 18.12
C ARG A 142 31.61 -17.02 18.56
N ASP A 143 30.28 -16.97 18.53
CA ASP A 143 29.42 -18.02 19.05
C ASP A 143 29.25 -19.20 18.06
N HIS A 144 29.39 -18.97 16.74
CA HIS A 144 29.10 -19.97 15.69
C HIS A 144 30.25 -20.26 14.72
N GLY A 145 31.14 -19.30 14.47
CA GLY A 145 32.22 -19.37 13.48
C GLY A 145 33.63 -19.53 14.06
N GLY A 146 33.76 -19.55 15.38
CA GLY A 146 35.02 -19.75 16.10
C GLY A 146 35.63 -18.47 16.66
N GLU A 147 35.99 -18.50 17.95
CA GLU A 147 36.46 -17.34 18.71
C GLU A 147 37.76 -16.72 18.17
N GLN A 148 38.70 -17.54 17.68
CA GLN A 148 39.99 -17.06 17.20
C GLN A 148 39.85 -16.18 15.96
N ALA A 149 39.01 -16.59 15.00
CA ALA A 149 38.74 -15.82 13.79
C ALA A 149 38.00 -14.51 14.13
N ALA A 150 37.02 -14.56 15.03
CA ALA A 150 36.29 -13.38 15.48
C ALA A 150 37.23 -12.34 16.13
N ARG A 151 38.13 -12.77 17.03
CA ARG A 151 39.10 -11.89 17.70
C ARG A 151 40.13 -11.31 16.73
N ALA A 152 40.66 -12.11 15.81
CA ALA A 152 41.62 -11.64 14.81
C ALA A 152 41.04 -10.54 13.91
N THR A 153 39.78 -10.71 13.47
CA THR A 153 39.04 -9.71 12.66
C THR A 153 38.77 -8.44 13.45
N ARG A 154 38.33 -8.56 14.71
CA ARG A 154 38.16 -7.42 15.63
C ARG A 154 39.45 -6.63 15.81
N ASP A 155 40.56 -7.29 16.07
CA ASP A 155 41.81 -6.60 16.38
C ASP A 155 42.37 -5.85 15.17
N ARG A 156 42.20 -6.41 13.97
CA ARG A 156 42.54 -5.74 12.71
C ARG A 156 41.68 -4.51 12.48
N SER A 157 40.37 -4.62 12.66
CA SER A 157 39.45 -3.50 12.44
C SER A 157 39.62 -2.38 13.46
N LEU A 158 39.88 -2.69 14.74
CA LEU A 158 40.16 -1.68 15.76
C LEU A 158 41.43 -0.88 15.46
N ARG A 159 42.49 -1.54 14.97
CA ARG A 159 43.71 -0.81 14.52
C ARG A 159 43.44 0.10 13.33
N ALA A 160 42.70 -0.40 12.33
CA ALA A 160 42.32 0.40 11.16
C ALA A 160 41.43 1.59 11.54
N ARG A 161 40.46 1.39 12.43
CA ARG A 161 39.56 2.42 12.93
C ARG A 161 40.31 3.52 13.67
N ARG A 162 41.23 3.15 14.56
CA ARG A 162 42.09 4.10 15.28
C ARG A 162 42.98 4.92 14.35
N SER A 163 43.44 4.33 13.24
CA SER A 163 44.25 5.07 12.25
C SER A 163 43.48 6.17 11.51
N CYS A 164 42.13 6.12 11.51
CA CYS A 164 41.29 7.17 10.94
C CYS A 164 41.24 8.46 11.78
N GLY A 165 41.65 8.44 13.06
CA GLY A 165 41.41 9.57 13.96
C GLY A 165 39.92 9.92 14.02
N PRO A 166 39.51 11.20 13.98
CA PRO A 166 38.09 11.60 14.02
C PRO A 166 37.39 11.62 12.65
N ASP A 167 38.02 11.15 11.56
CA ASP A 167 37.43 11.19 10.21
C ASP A 167 36.21 10.26 10.10
N ILE A 168 35.02 10.88 10.02
CA ILE A 168 33.73 10.19 9.97
C ILE A 168 33.63 9.24 8.77
N ALA A 169 34.08 9.67 7.58
CA ALA A 169 33.96 8.87 6.36
C ALA A 169 34.92 7.66 6.40
N CYS A 170 36.14 7.86 6.92
CA CYS A 170 37.10 6.80 7.13
C CYS A 170 36.58 5.76 8.14
N ILE A 171 36.11 6.21 9.31
CA ILE A 171 35.56 5.32 10.36
C ILE A 171 34.38 4.51 9.82
N LYS A 172 33.45 5.17 9.12
CA LYS A 172 32.30 4.52 8.49
C LYS A 172 32.74 3.41 7.53
N ARG A 173 33.68 3.70 6.64
CA ARG A 173 34.20 2.72 5.68
C ARG A 173 34.81 1.50 6.40
N VAL A 174 35.66 1.72 7.40
CA VAL A 174 36.30 0.65 8.19
C VAL A 174 35.26 -0.21 8.92
N GLN A 175 34.24 0.41 9.53
CA GLN A 175 33.19 -0.33 10.22
C GLN A 175 32.29 -1.14 9.25
N ILE A 176 32.05 -0.65 8.04
CA ILE A 176 31.36 -1.40 7.00
C ILE A 176 32.21 -2.59 6.52
N GLU A 177 33.51 -2.37 6.29
CA GLU A 177 34.43 -3.42 5.85
C GLU A 177 34.50 -4.57 6.87
N VAL A 178 34.58 -4.28 8.18
CA VAL A 178 34.61 -5.36 9.18
C VAL A 178 33.29 -6.12 9.30
N ILE A 179 32.14 -5.48 9.08
CA ILE A 179 30.85 -6.21 9.01
C ILE A 179 30.86 -7.20 7.86
N LYS A 180 31.38 -6.81 6.68
CA LYS A 180 31.54 -7.71 5.52
C LYS A 180 32.50 -8.85 5.82
N ASP A 181 33.58 -8.59 6.57
CA ASP A 181 34.52 -9.64 6.97
C ASP A 181 33.85 -10.65 7.91
N TYR A 182 33.01 -10.21 8.86
CA TYR A 182 32.22 -11.13 9.69
C TYR A 182 31.18 -11.91 8.88
N GLN A 183 30.57 -11.30 7.87
CA GLN A 183 29.64 -11.99 6.96
C GLN A 183 30.34 -13.10 6.17
N ARG A 184 31.57 -12.87 5.70
CA ARG A 184 32.40 -13.92 5.07
C ARG A 184 32.74 -15.05 6.02
N LEU A 185 32.76 -14.77 7.33
CA LEU A 185 32.95 -15.75 8.41
C LEU A 185 31.63 -16.39 8.89
N GLY A 186 30.52 -16.17 8.17
CA GLY A 186 29.23 -16.81 8.43
C GLY A 186 28.22 -15.96 9.20
N ALA A 187 28.53 -14.70 9.54
CA ALA A 187 27.52 -13.81 10.13
C ALA A 187 26.35 -13.59 9.15
N PRO A 188 25.09 -13.75 9.59
CA PRO A 188 23.94 -13.53 8.73
C PRO A 188 23.88 -12.09 8.22
N ASN A 189 23.39 -11.91 6.98
CA ASN A 189 23.26 -10.61 6.33
C ASN A 189 22.31 -9.63 7.06
N ASN A 190 21.55 -10.10 8.05
CA ASN A 190 20.65 -9.31 8.90
C ASN A 190 21.26 -8.90 10.26
N VAL A 191 22.53 -9.24 10.54
CA VAL A 191 23.23 -8.86 11.80
C VAL A 191 24.05 -7.55 11.64
N GLY A 192 24.12 -6.99 10.42
CA GLY A 192 24.59 -5.61 10.18
C GLY A 192 23.45 -4.60 10.28
N PRO A 193 23.66 -3.29 9.99
CA PRO A 193 22.55 -2.53 9.44
C PRO A 193 22.08 -3.33 8.22
N ALA A 194 20.82 -3.18 7.84
CA ALA A 194 20.55 -3.28 6.41
C ALA A 194 21.38 -2.15 5.76
N ILE A 195 22.68 -2.38 5.55
CA ILE A 195 23.43 -1.70 4.52
C ILE A 195 22.80 -2.29 3.27
N ALA A 196 21.64 -1.76 2.90
CA ALA A 196 21.36 -1.57 1.50
C ALA A 196 22.66 -0.96 0.98
N ALA A 197 23.31 -1.65 0.04
CA ALA A 197 24.24 -0.93 -0.80
C ALA A 197 23.39 0.22 -1.33
N ALA A 198 23.66 1.45 -0.86
CA ALA A 198 23.00 2.60 -1.44
C ALA A 198 23.39 2.51 -2.92
N HIS A 199 22.40 2.53 -3.80
CA HIS A 199 22.57 2.56 -5.23
C HIS A 199 22.31 4.01 -5.66
N PRO A 200 23.24 4.95 -5.37
CA PRO A 200 23.07 6.37 -5.69
C PRO A 200 22.89 6.62 -7.18
N GLU A 201 23.25 5.65 -8.03
CA GLU A 201 22.96 5.64 -9.45
C GLU A 201 21.46 5.54 -9.74
N TYR A 202 20.74 4.67 -9.03
CA TYR A 202 19.32 4.37 -9.26
C TYR A 202 18.42 5.31 -8.47
N VAL A 203 18.16 6.47 -9.07
CA VAL A 203 17.33 7.54 -8.48
C VAL A 203 16.01 7.66 -9.24
N VAL A 204 14.91 7.70 -8.48
CA VAL A 204 13.57 8.04 -8.99
C VAL A 204 13.01 9.16 -8.12
N ASP A 205 12.62 10.27 -8.75
CA ASP A 205 12.03 11.43 -8.09
C ASP A 205 12.86 12.00 -6.91
N GLY A 206 14.19 11.97 -7.05
CA GLY A 206 15.13 12.47 -6.02
C GLY A 206 15.42 11.50 -4.88
N LEU A 207 14.76 10.34 -4.82
CA LEU A 207 15.07 9.28 -3.86
C LEU A 207 15.90 8.17 -4.53
N ALA A 208 17.07 7.86 -3.96
CA ALA A 208 17.92 6.77 -4.43
C ALA A 208 17.53 5.44 -3.79
N LEU A 209 17.66 4.35 -4.54
CA LEU A 209 17.44 3.00 -4.03
C LEU A 209 18.44 2.69 -2.90
N GLY A 210 17.93 2.16 -1.79
CA GLY A 210 18.70 1.91 -0.57
C GLY A 210 18.88 3.12 0.33
N ASN A 211 18.48 4.34 -0.08
CA ASN A 211 18.41 5.47 0.84
C ASN A 211 17.17 5.40 1.73
N ARG A 212 17.24 6.09 2.87
CA ARG A 212 16.12 6.17 3.81
C ARG A 212 15.17 7.30 3.43
N VAL A 213 13.87 7.03 3.56
CA VAL A 213 12.86 8.08 3.62
C VAL A 213 13.01 8.82 4.94
N VAL A 214 12.88 10.15 4.88
CA VAL A 214 12.90 10.98 6.09
C VAL A 214 11.47 11.06 6.61
N PHE A 215 11.17 10.27 7.64
CA PHE A 215 9.88 10.30 8.32
C PHE A 215 9.52 11.72 8.75
N GLU A 216 8.23 12.05 8.72
CA GLU A 216 7.69 13.37 9.08
C GLU A 216 8.16 14.56 8.23
N SER A 217 9.04 14.37 7.25
CA SER A 217 9.38 15.43 6.30
C SER A 217 8.16 15.84 5.48
N ALA A 218 8.13 17.10 5.03
CA ALA A 218 7.07 17.59 4.15
C ALA A 218 6.90 16.68 2.91
N ALA A 219 8.02 16.23 2.31
CA ALA A 219 8.00 15.33 1.17
C ALA A 219 7.39 13.95 1.48
N TYR A 220 7.66 13.39 2.68
CA TYR A 220 7.11 12.11 3.11
C TYR A 220 5.63 12.20 3.50
N ARG A 221 5.19 13.29 4.14
CA ARG A 221 3.80 13.51 4.55
C ARG A 221 2.80 13.58 3.40
N GLU A 222 3.28 13.84 2.20
CA GLU A 222 2.45 13.77 0.99
C GLU A 222 2.15 12.32 0.55
N TYR A 223 2.87 11.34 1.07
CA TYR A 223 2.62 9.93 0.81
C TYR A 223 1.63 9.35 1.82
N GLN A 224 0.67 8.59 1.31
CA GLN A 224 -0.20 7.75 2.11
C GLN A 224 0.48 6.38 2.26
N CYS A 225 0.95 6.09 3.47
CA CYS A 225 1.70 4.87 3.77
C CYS A 225 0.89 3.88 4.60
N ARG A 226 0.97 2.59 4.24
CA ARG A 226 0.35 1.47 4.96
C ARG A 226 1.31 0.27 5.01
N PRO A 227 1.20 -0.64 6.00
CA PRO A 227 1.91 -1.91 5.94
C PRO A 227 1.62 -2.65 4.62
N SER A 228 2.63 -3.30 4.04
CA SER A 228 2.47 -4.03 2.78
C SER A 228 1.73 -5.35 2.97
N ASP A 229 0.76 -5.62 2.09
CA ASP A 229 -0.03 -6.86 2.10
C ASP A 229 0.72 -8.06 1.51
N GLN A 230 1.81 -7.82 0.75
CA GLN A 230 2.59 -8.86 0.09
C GLN A 230 3.98 -9.06 0.73
N PHE A 231 4.51 -8.04 1.41
CA PHE A 231 5.88 -8.06 1.93
C PHE A 231 5.88 -7.71 3.42
N GLY A 232 6.01 -8.74 4.27
CA GLY A 232 6.05 -8.56 5.72
C GLY A 232 7.20 -7.66 6.18
N GLY A 233 6.92 -6.76 7.12
CA GLY A 233 7.93 -5.81 7.64
C GLY A 233 8.20 -4.59 6.77
N PHE A 234 7.48 -4.44 5.65
CA PHE A 234 7.59 -3.29 4.75
C PHE A 234 6.35 -2.41 4.79
N PHE A 235 6.54 -1.14 4.48
CA PHE A 235 5.50 -0.14 4.30
C PHE A 235 5.43 0.26 2.83
N PHE A 236 4.21 0.26 2.31
CA PHE A 236 3.88 0.67 0.97
C PHE A 236 3.26 2.06 1.01
N CYS A 237 3.91 3.00 0.33
CA CYS A 237 3.60 4.41 0.33
C CYS A 237 3.20 4.86 -1.06
N GLN A 238 2.14 5.66 -1.18
CA GLN A 238 1.68 6.17 -2.47
C GLN A 238 1.37 7.65 -2.42
N LYS A 239 1.69 8.35 -3.52
CA LYS A 239 1.35 9.75 -3.71
C LYS A 239 0.87 9.96 -5.14
N ARG A 240 -0.10 10.85 -5.33
CA ARG A 240 -0.56 11.27 -6.66
C ARG A 240 -0.61 12.79 -6.73
N ARG A 241 -0.11 13.35 -7.83
CA ARG A 241 -0.14 14.79 -8.11
C ARG A 241 -0.59 15.06 -9.53
N GLN A 242 -1.41 16.09 -9.70
CA GLN A 242 -1.65 16.67 -11.00
C GLN A 242 -0.57 17.71 -11.27
N MET A 243 0.02 17.63 -12.45
CA MET A 243 1.15 18.43 -12.89
C MET A 243 0.77 19.10 -14.21
N GLN A 244 1.42 20.21 -14.51
CA GLN A 244 1.24 20.94 -15.75
C GLN A 244 2.62 21.19 -16.37
N GLU A 245 2.76 20.87 -17.66
CA GLU A 245 3.90 21.29 -18.48
C GLU A 245 3.43 21.96 -19.77
N ALA A 246 4.38 22.42 -20.58
CA ALA A 246 4.08 23.08 -21.85
C ALA A 246 3.26 22.21 -22.82
N ARG A 247 3.47 20.89 -22.76
CA ARG A 247 2.80 19.90 -23.63
C ARG A 247 1.42 19.47 -23.12
N GLY A 248 1.09 19.77 -21.86
CA GLY A 248 -0.23 19.49 -21.30
C GLY A 248 -0.23 19.21 -19.80
N ALA A 249 -1.43 18.99 -19.28
CA ALA A 249 -1.62 18.49 -17.93
C ALA A 249 -1.33 16.99 -17.89
N TYR A 250 -0.67 16.52 -16.83
CA TYR A 250 -0.45 15.09 -16.60
C TYR A 250 -0.57 14.73 -15.12
N THR A 251 -0.80 13.45 -14.85
CA THR A 251 -0.77 12.89 -13.50
C THR A 251 0.58 12.24 -13.25
N SER A 252 1.24 12.57 -12.14
CA SER A 252 2.36 11.81 -11.59
C SER A 252 1.89 10.96 -10.41
N SER A 253 2.06 9.64 -10.52
CA SER A 253 1.78 8.68 -9.46
C SER A 253 3.08 8.07 -8.96
N ASN A 254 3.40 8.28 -7.69
CA ASN A 254 4.63 7.82 -7.06
C ASN A 254 4.32 6.70 -6.07
N THR A 255 5.22 5.73 -5.97
CA THR A 255 5.09 4.63 -5.03
C THR A 255 6.45 4.27 -4.43
N ILE A 256 6.48 4.01 -3.13
CA ILE A 256 7.69 3.59 -2.40
C ILE A 256 7.36 2.35 -1.58
N LEU A 257 8.22 1.33 -1.61
CA LEU A 257 8.27 0.29 -0.58
C LEU A 257 9.51 0.55 0.27
N HIS A 258 9.33 0.72 1.58
CA HIS A 258 10.45 0.88 2.49
C HIS A 258 10.30 0.01 3.74
N GLY A 259 11.44 -0.38 4.33
CA GLY A 259 11.46 -1.10 5.60
C GLY A 259 11.05 -0.22 6.79
N ALA A 260 10.89 -0.83 7.97
CA ALA A 260 10.59 -0.10 9.20
C ALA A 260 11.65 0.96 9.56
N ASP A 261 12.89 0.76 9.13
CA ASP A 261 14.00 1.71 9.31
C ASP A 261 14.01 2.85 8.26
N GLY A 262 13.02 2.88 7.37
CA GLY A 262 12.86 3.86 6.31
C GLY A 262 13.62 3.53 5.03
N THR A 263 14.40 2.45 4.98
CA THR A 263 15.21 2.10 3.80
C THR A 263 14.33 1.74 2.61
N ALA A 264 14.41 2.51 1.53
CA ALA A 264 13.63 2.30 0.32
C ALA A 264 14.20 1.16 -0.54
N VAL A 265 13.39 0.15 -0.81
CA VAL A 265 13.75 -1.06 -1.59
C VAL A 265 13.00 -1.14 -2.94
N TYR A 266 12.00 -0.28 -3.12
CA TYR A 266 11.25 -0.07 -4.36
C TYR A 266 10.85 1.40 -4.44
N ILE A 267 11.10 2.04 -5.58
CA ILE A 267 10.76 3.44 -5.83
C ILE A 267 10.25 3.55 -7.27
N ASN A 268 9.03 4.03 -7.45
CA ASN A 268 8.35 4.10 -8.73
C ASN A 268 7.75 5.48 -8.97
N ARG A 269 7.79 5.93 -10.22
CA ARG A 269 7.06 7.10 -10.72
C ARG A 269 6.43 6.77 -12.07
N PHE A 270 5.13 6.95 -12.16
CA PHE A 270 4.31 6.70 -13.34
C PHE A 270 3.63 8.00 -13.81
N LEU A 271 3.70 8.28 -15.11
CA LEU A 271 3.16 9.48 -15.74
C LEU A 271 2.07 9.13 -16.76
N GLU A 272 0.93 9.81 -16.67
CA GLU A 272 -0.19 9.65 -17.60
C GLU A 272 -1.00 10.96 -17.76
N PRO A 273 -1.17 11.48 -19.00
CA PRO A 273 -0.40 11.11 -20.18
C PRO A 273 1.08 11.47 -20.03
N ALA A 274 1.95 10.73 -20.72
CA ALA A 274 3.31 11.11 -21.04
C ALA A 274 3.36 11.57 -22.51
N PHE A 275 4.20 12.56 -22.78
CA PHE A 275 4.36 13.17 -24.10
C PHE A 275 5.76 12.85 -24.63
N PHE A 276 5.84 12.41 -25.88
CA PHE A 276 7.05 11.94 -26.54
C PHE A 276 7.24 12.62 -27.89
N ASP A 277 8.39 13.25 -28.07
CA ASP A 277 8.86 13.64 -29.41
C ASP A 277 9.45 12.43 -30.16
N ALA A 278 9.63 12.55 -31.48
CA ALA A 278 9.99 11.46 -32.39
C ALA A 278 11.20 10.60 -31.96
N ASN A 279 12.14 11.16 -31.18
CA ASN A 279 13.33 10.46 -30.68
C ASN A 279 13.48 10.49 -29.15
N GLU A 280 12.53 11.06 -28.41
CA GLU A 280 12.68 11.31 -26.96
C GLU A 280 12.88 10.01 -26.18
N ALA A 281 12.03 9.00 -26.44
CA ALA A 281 12.15 7.69 -25.81
C ALA A 281 13.52 7.03 -26.06
N LYS A 282 14.02 7.10 -27.30
CA LYS A 282 15.32 6.53 -27.67
C LYS A 282 16.48 7.29 -27.01
N SER A 283 16.41 8.62 -27.02
CA SER A 283 17.41 9.50 -26.39
C SER A 283 17.48 9.30 -24.87
N ASP A 284 16.33 9.14 -24.21
CA ASP A 284 16.23 8.85 -22.78
C ASP A 284 16.93 7.54 -22.43
N VAL A 285 16.65 6.49 -23.20
CA VAL A 285 17.24 5.15 -23.01
C VAL A 285 18.74 5.17 -23.26
N GLU A 286 19.21 5.87 -24.30
CA GLU A 286 20.64 6.04 -24.59
C GLU A 286 21.34 6.81 -23.46
N THR A 287 20.74 7.90 -22.98
CA THR A 287 21.27 8.70 -21.87
C THR A 287 21.38 7.87 -20.59
N ARG A 288 20.37 7.05 -20.28
CA ARG A 288 20.37 6.14 -19.13
C ARG A 288 21.38 5.01 -19.29
N SER A 289 21.52 4.46 -20.49
CA SER A 289 22.52 3.42 -20.76
C SER A 289 23.95 3.93 -20.61
N LYS A 290 24.20 5.19 -20.95
CA LYS A 290 25.49 5.86 -20.65
C LYS A 290 25.72 6.01 -19.15
N LYS A 291 24.67 6.30 -18.37
CA LYS A 291 24.75 6.46 -16.91
C LYS A 291 24.95 5.14 -16.16
N PHE A 292 24.23 4.09 -16.56
CA PHE A 292 24.18 2.82 -15.83
C PHE A 292 25.12 1.75 -16.36
N GLY A 293 25.72 1.97 -17.53
CA GLY A 293 26.54 0.98 -18.20
C GLY A 293 25.72 -0.09 -18.92
N ASN A 294 26.37 -0.77 -19.86
CA ASN A 294 25.79 -1.89 -20.60
C ASN A 294 25.98 -3.22 -19.84
N PRO A 295 25.07 -4.20 -20.03
CA PRO A 295 23.99 -4.20 -21.02
C PRO A 295 22.64 -3.72 -20.47
N ALA A 296 22.00 -2.82 -21.23
CA ALA A 296 20.56 -2.59 -21.12
C ALA A 296 19.82 -3.80 -21.73
N ARG A 297 18.86 -4.38 -21.00
CA ARG A 297 17.96 -5.40 -21.52
C ARG A 297 16.71 -4.72 -22.06
N VAL A 298 16.51 -4.76 -23.38
CA VAL A 298 15.38 -4.12 -24.07
C VAL A 298 14.35 -5.16 -24.49
N ILE A 299 13.10 -4.95 -24.10
CA ILE A 299 11.93 -5.74 -24.51
C ILE A 299 11.03 -4.82 -25.34
N PRO A 300 11.02 -4.95 -26.68
CA PRO A 300 10.18 -4.11 -27.53
C PRO A 300 8.69 -4.44 -27.36
N MET A 301 7.82 -3.53 -27.76
CA MET A 301 6.39 -3.80 -27.92
C MET A 301 6.18 -4.97 -28.89
N PRO A 302 5.26 -5.91 -28.61
CA PRO A 302 4.89 -6.96 -29.56
C PRO A 302 4.38 -6.37 -30.88
N ALA A 303 4.82 -6.92 -32.02
CA ALA A 303 4.52 -6.41 -33.36
C ALA A 303 3.02 -6.42 -33.75
N LYS A 304 2.17 -7.12 -32.99
CA LYS A 304 0.71 -7.22 -33.20
C LYS A 304 -0.07 -6.51 -32.10
N SER A 305 0.46 -5.42 -31.56
CA SER A 305 -0.19 -4.62 -30.51
C SER A 305 -1.05 -3.51 -31.12
N ASP A 306 -2.21 -3.22 -30.50
CA ASP A 306 -3.02 -2.04 -30.83
C ASP A 306 -2.35 -0.73 -30.38
N VAL A 307 -1.30 -0.80 -29.57
CA VAL A 307 -0.45 0.33 -29.22
C VAL A 307 0.80 0.28 -30.10
N PRO A 308 0.97 1.24 -31.02
CA PRO A 308 1.96 1.12 -32.11
C PRO A 308 3.40 1.19 -31.62
N ASN A 309 3.66 1.91 -30.53
CA ASN A 309 5.01 2.11 -30.01
C ASN A 309 5.11 1.81 -28.52
N GLY A 310 6.21 1.17 -28.13
CA GLY A 310 6.59 1.02 -26.72
C GLY A 310 7.73 0.05 -26.51
N MET A 311 8.30 0.10 -25.31
CA MET A 311 9.42 -0.75 -24.90
C MET A 311 9.59 -0.72 -23.39
N ILE A 312 10.10 -1.83 -22.84
CA ILE A 312 10.58 -1.93 -21.47
C ILE A 312 12.09 -2.08 -21.53
N VAL A 313 12.82 -1.29 -20.75
CA VAL A 313 14.28 -1.36 -20.66
C VAL A 313 14.69 -1.50 -19.21
N SER A 314 15.58 -2.45 -18.94
CA SER A 314 16.12 -2.68 -17.60
C SER A 314 17.65 -2.64 -17.57
N TRP A 315 18.20 -2.16 -16.45
CA TRP A 315 19.63 -2.10 -16.14
C TRP A 315 19.90 -2.66 -14.75
N GLY A 316 21.12 -3.13 -14.52
CA GLY A 316 21.54 -3.71 -13.23
C GLY A 316 21.15 -5.18 -13.09
N ASP A 317 20.91 -5.60 -11.85
CA ASP A 317 20.66 -7.00 -11.48
C ASP A 317 19.16 -7.36 -11.44
N VAL A 318 18.28 -6.42 -11.80
CA VAL A 318 16.82 -6.67 -11.89
C VAL A 318 16.49 -7.58 -13.06
N SER A 319 15.82 -8.69 -12.79
CA SER A 319 15.34 -9.65 -13.79
C SER A 319 13.85 -9.45 -14.06
N LEU A 320 13.46 -9.56 -15.33
CA LEU A 320 12.07 -9.48 -15.78
C LEU A 320 11.66 -10.86 -16.28
N GLU A 321 10.80 -11.53 -15.52
CA GLU A 321 10.32 -12.88 -15.86
C GLU A 321 8.85 -12.85 -16.28
N PRO A 322 8.46 -13.48 -17.40
CA PRO A 322 7.06 -13.54 -17.80
C PRO A 322 6.18 -14.13 -16.71
N VAL A 323 5.03 -13.51 -16.48
CA VAL A 323 3.98 -14.01 -15.59
C VAL A 323 3.27 -15.20 -16.25
N ASP A 324 2.94 -16.23 -15.47
CA ASP A 324 2.29 -17.43 -15.97
C ASP A 324 0.84 -17.18 -16.45
N ALA A 325 0.34 -18.05 -17.33
CA ALA A 325 -0.96 -17.88 -17.96
C ALA A 325 -2.15 -17.90 -16.97
N ALA A 326 -2.05 -18.56 -15.82
CA ALA A 326 -3.12 -18.56 -14.84
C ALA A 326 -3.20 -17.21 -14.13
N THR A 327 -2.05 -16.67 -13.73
CA THR A 327 -1.92 -15.33 -13.15
C THR A 327 -2.33 -14.25 -14.16
N THR A 328 -1.92 -14.35 -15.43
CA THR A 328 -2.37 -13.41 -16.49
C THR A 328 -3.88 -13.44 -16.67
N ARG A 329 -4.54 -14.61 -16.67
CA ARG A 329 -6.01 -14.67 -16.74
C ARG A 329 -6.67 -14.03 -15.52
N ALA A 330 -6.13 -14.27 -14.32
CA ALA A 330 -6.64 -13.64 -13.11
C ALA A 330 -6.52 -12.11 -13.17
N LEU A 331 -5.42 -11.59 -13.74
CA LEU A 331 -5.24 -10.17 -14.00
C LEU A 331 -6.25 -9.62 -15.01
N ALA A 332 -6.51 -10.33 -16.11
CA ALA A 332 -7.51 -9.93 -17.11
C ALA A 332 -8.92 -9.83 -16.50
N ASP A 333 -9.26 -10.74 -15.60
CA ASP A 333 -10.51 -10.75 -14.83
C ASP A 333 -10.58 -9.66 -13.72
N GLY A 334 -9.52 -8.85 -13.53
CA GLY A 334 -9.45 -7.82 -12.49
C GLY A 334 -9.23 -8.37 -11.08
N ARG A 335 -8.76 -9.62 -10.93
CA ARG A 335 -8.51 -10.23 -9.62
C ARG A 335 -7.15 -9.82 -9.06
N SER A 336 -7.08 -9.68 -7.74
CA SER A 336 -5.82 -9.48 -7.01
C SER A 336 -4.92 -10.70 -7.08
N VAL A 337 -3.65 -10.50 -7.44
CA VAL A 337 -2.60 -11.53 -7.45
C VAL A 337 -1.44 -11.14 -6.55
N ARG A 338 -0.89 -12.12 -5.82
CA ARG A 338 0.19 -11.92 -4.83
C ARG A 338 1.52 -12.48 -5.32
N VAL A 339 1.90 -12.09 -6.53
CA VAL A 339 3.15 -12.55 -7.15
C VAL A 339 4.26 -11.51 -7.05
N GLY A 340 4.09 -10.45 -6.27
CA GLY A 340 5.06 -9.37 -6.12
C GLY A 340 4.90 -8.26 -7.16
N PHE A 341 5.96 -7.47 -7.38
CA PHE A 341 5.90 -6.35 -8.32
C PHE A 341 5.94 -6.83 -9.76
N MET A 342 5.13 -6.18 -10.59
CA MET A 342 5.01 -6.47 -12.02
C MET A 342 5.16 -5.20 -12.84
N ILE A 343 5.52 -5.38 -14.11
CA ILE A 343 5.59 -4.32 -15.10
C ILE A 343 5.07 -4.82 -16.45
N ASP A 344 4.43 -3.93 -17.19
CA ASP A 344 3.94 -4.14 -18.56
C ASP A 344 4.35 -2.97 -19.46
N HIS A 345 4.02 -3.06 -20.76
CA HIS A 345 4.40 -2.03 -21.72
C HIS A 345 3.56 -0.75 -21.59
N ILE A 346 2.29 -0.87 -21.20
CA ILE A 346 1.33 0.25 -21.27
C ILE A 346 1.01 0.87 -19.91
N GLY A 347 1.49 0.29 -18.80
CA GLY A 347 1.23 0.77 -17.45
C GLY A 347 -0.14 0.38 -16.91
N ASN A 348 -0.77 -0.65 -17.50
CA ASN A 348 -2.07 -1.16 -17.08
C ASN A 348 -2.09 -2.68 -17.19
N LEU A 349 -1.81 -3.36 -16.06
CA LEU A 349 -1.69 -4.81 -15.99
C LEU A 349 -2.97 -5.55 -16.41
N GLN A 350 -4.15 -5.09 -15.99
CA GLN A 350 -5.43 -5.73 -16.36
C GLN A 350 -5.68 -5.62 -17.86
N ARG A 351 -5.51 -4.42 -18.42
CA ARG A 351 -5.69 -4.17 -19.85
C ARG A 351 -4.66 -4.93 -20.68
N SER A 352 -3.40 -4.93 -20.27
CA SER A 352 -2.34 -5.73 -20.89
C SER A 352 -2.71 -7.20 -20.93
N ALA A 353 -3.18 -7.76 -19.79
CA ALA A 353 -3.62 -9.14 -19.73
C ALA A 353 -4.82 -9.42 -20.65
N GLY A 354 -5.82 -8.54 -20.68
CA GLY A 354 -6.99 -8.66 -21.55
C GLY A 354 -6.67 -8.57 -23.05
N MET A 355 -5.61 -7.85 -23.41
CA MET A 355 -5.11 -7.73 -24.78
C MET A 355 -4.08 -8.81 -25.15
N GLY A 356 -3.70 -9.67 -24.21
CA GLY A 356 -2.64 -10.66 -24.41
C GLY A 356 -1.23 -10.07 -24.52
N LEU A 357 -1.02 -8.85 -24.03
CA LEU A 357 0.32 -8.26 -23.90
C LEU A 357 1.08 -8.95 -22.75
N PRO A 358 2.41 -9.16 -22.91
CA PRO A 358 3.20 -9.81 -21.89
C PRO A 358 3.33 -8.94 -20.64
N ILE A 359 3.22 -9.59 -19.48
CA ILE A 359 3.42 -8.97 -18.17
C ILE A 359 4.61 -9.65 -17.52
N TYR A 360 5.48 -8.87 -16.89
CA TYR A 360 6.72 -9.37 -16.30
C TYR A 360 6.71 -9.15 -14.79
N ARG A 361 7.06 -10.19 -14.04
CA ARG A 361 7.42 -10.11 -12.62
C ARG A 361 8.84 -9.57 -12.48
N LEU A 362 9.03 -8.71 -11.50
CA LEU A 362 10.32 -8.10 -11.19
C LEU A 362 11.02 -8.90 -10.09
N LEU A 363 12.19 -9.46 -10.42
CA LEU A 363 13.00 -10.31 -9.56
C LEU A 363 14.46 -9.81 -9.53
N GLY A 364 15.33 -10.54 -8.84
CA GLY A 364 16.78 -10.28 -8.86
C GLY A 364 17.23 -9.21 -7.88
N GLY A 365 18.42 -8.65 -8.14
CA GLY A 365 19.06 -7.65 -7.28
C GLY A 365 18.64 -6.22 -7.62
N ALA A 366 19.47 -5.27 -7.19
CA ALA A 366 19.26 -3.86 -7.45
C ALA A 366 19.31 -3.54 -8.95
N GLY A 367 18.33 -2.79 -9.43
CA GLY A 367 18.28 -2.36 -10.81
C GLY A 367 17.30 -1.23 -11.06
N TYR A 368 17.28 -0.79 -12.31
CA TYR A 368 16.43 0.28 -12.81
C TYR A 368 15.63 -0.23 -13.99
N VAL A 369 14.35 0.13 -14.06
CA VAL A 369 13.47 -0.18 -15.17
C VAL A 369 12.82 1.10 -15.68
N TRP A 370 12.81 1.24 -16.99
CA TRP A 370 12.14 2.30 -17.73
C TRP A 370 11.15 1.63 -18.67
N ALA A 371 9.87 2.01 -18.63
CA ALA A 371 8.86 1.47 -19.52
C ALA A 371 8.01 2.59 -20.08
N ALA A 372 7.75 2.54 -21.38
CA ALA A 372 6.90 3.52 -22.03
C ALA A 372 6.12 2.90 -23.19
N SER A 373 4.96 3.49 -23.45
CA SER A 373 4.18 3.25 -24.66
C SER A 373 3.55 4.55 -25.14
N TRP A 374 3.33 4.69 -26.45
CA TRP A 374 2.72 5.89 -27.03
C TRP A 374 2.05 5.59 -28.37
N ASN A 375 1.06 6.42 -28.69
CA ASN A 375 0.40 6.43 -29.99
C ASN A 375 1.22 7.23 -31.03
N ASP A 376 0.73 7.30 -32.27
CA ASP A 376 1.41 8.01 -33.37
C ASP A 376 1.46 9.54 -33.18
N HIS A 377 0.72 10.07 -32.20
CA HIS A 377 0.77 11.47 -31.79
C HIS A 377 1.78 11.72 -30.64
N GLY A 378 2.53 10.69 -30.22
CA GLY A 378 3.49 10.81 -29.12
C GLY A 378 2.83 10.90 -27.74
N ILE A 379 1.56 10.50 -27.59
CA ILE A 379 0.85 10.52 -26.31
C ILE A 379 0.72 9.10 -25.78
N GLY A 380 1.09 8.88 -24.51
CA GLY A 380 0.92 7.58 -23.87
C GLY A 380 1.30 7.58 -22.40
N THR A 381 2.15 6.63 -21.98
CA THR A 381 2.51 6.39 -20.58
C THR A 381 4.01 6.26 -20.41
N LEU A 382 4.51 6.66 -19.22
CA LEU A 382 5.93 6.57 -18.88
C LEU A 382 6.12 6.16 -17.43
N GLN A 383 6.93 5.12 -17.21
CA GLN A 383 7.24 4.58 -15.89
C GLN A 383 8.75 4.54 -15.65
N PHE A 384 9.15 5.05 -14.49
CA PHE A 384 10.49 4.96 -13.94
C PHE A 384 10.46 4.15 -12.66
N LEU A 385 11.31 3.15 -12.56
CA LEU A 385 11.32 2.22 -11.45
C LEU A 385 12.76 1.90 -11.01
N ALA A 386 13.02 1.94 -9.71
CA ALA A 386 14.22 1.39 -9.08
C ALA A 386 13.81 0.37 -8.03
N ILE A 387 14.46 -0.80 -8.01
CA ILE A 387 14.05 -1.93 -7.19
C ILE A 387 15.25 -2.80 -6.82
N ASP A 388 15.30 -3.31 -5.59
CA ASP A 388 16.16 -4.43 -5.18
C ASP A 388 15.26 -5.54 -4.63
N ALA A 389 14.80 -6.43 -5.53
CA ALA A 389 13.81 -7.44 -5.19
C ALA A 389 14.35 -8.47 -4.19
N SER A 390 15.66 -8.73 -4.20
CA SER A 390 16.37 -9.63 -3.28
C SER A 390 16.19 -9.28 -1.79
N ARG A 391 15.73 -8.06 -1.48
CA ARG A 391 15.56 -7.55 -0.11
C ARG A 391 14.24 -7.90 0.54
N PHE A 392 13.20 -8.11 -0.25
CA PHE A 392 11.84 -8.36 0.24
C PHE A 392 11.21 -9.61 -0.36
N MET A 393 11.84 -10.18 -1.38
CA MET A 393 11.58 -11.54 -1.81
C MET A 393 12.44 -12.46 -0.97
N GLN A 394 11.93 -12.81 0.22
CA GLN A 394 12.39 -14.04 0.83
C GLN A 394 11.98 -15.18 -0.12
N PRO A 395 12.84 -16.20 -0.35
CA PRO A 395 12.32 -17.43 -0.91
C PRO A 395 11.15 -17.84 -0.03
N ASP A 396 10.01 -18.14 -0.66
CA ASP A 396 8.91 -18.83 0.02
C ASP A 396 9.54 -19.85 0.95
N ALA A 397 9.10 -19.85 2.22
CA ALA A 397 9.46 -20.88 3.18
C ALA A 397 9.47 -22.19 2.40
N THR A 398 10.68 -22.75 2.25
CA THR A 398 10.91 -23.98 1.51
C THR A 398 9.85 -24.94 1.98
N VAL A 399 8.91 -25.29 1.08
CA VAL A 399 8.33 -26.62 1.15
C VAL A 399 9.56 -27.53 1.24
N PRO A 400 9.75 -28.28 2.35
CA PRO A 400 10.91 -29.12 2.47
C PRO A 400 10.97 -29.98 1.21
N ALA A 401 12.10 -29.92 0.52
CA ALA A 401 12.42 -30.83 -0.57
C ALA A 401 12.67 -32.22 0.04
N ASP A 402 11.63 -32.82 0.61
CA ASP A 402 11.59 -34.24 0.95
C ASP A 402 10.14 -34.72 1.15
N MET A 403 9.34 -34.68 0.08
CA MET A 403 8.25 -35.64 -0.09
C MET A 403 8.26 -36.09 -1.55
N SER A 404 9.25 -36.90 -1.91
CA SER A 404 8.97 -37.95 -2.89
C SER A 404 7.79 -38.77 -2.35
N PRO A 405 6.81 -39.19 -3.18
CA PRO A 405 5.74 -40.06 -2.72
C PRO A 405 6.38 -41.33 -2.17
N ARG A 406 6.37 -41.47 -0.84
CA ARG A 406 6.67 -42.75 -0.21
C ARG A 406 5.60 -43.72 -0.71
N PRO A 407 5.97 -44.85 -1.34
CA PRO A 407 4.98 -45.86 -1.68
C PRO A 407 4.28 -46.28 -0.38
N PRO A 408 2.95 -46.48 -0.39
CA PRO A 408 2.22 -46.75 0.83
C PRO A 408 2.77 -48.01 1.49
N VAL A 409 3.32 -47.84 2.70
CA VAL A 409 3.66 -48.92 3.60
C VAL A 409 2.35 -49.59 4.01
N SER A 410 2.15 -50.79 3.48
CA SER A 410 1.07 -51.70 3.88
C SER A 410 1.27 -52.08 5.35
N ALA A 411 0.26 -51.88 6.19
CA ALA A 411 0.17 -52.49 7.51
C ALA A 411 -0.60 -53.84 7.40
N PRO A 412 -0.38 -54.78 8.33
CA PRO A 412 -0.18 -56.20 8.00
C PRO A 412 -1.49 -56.97 7.86
N ALA A 413 -1.62 -57.72 6.77
CA ALA A 413 -2.53 -58.86 6.72
C ALA A 413 -1.77 -60.11 7.14
N ALA A 414 -2.27 -60.73 8.21
CA ALA A 414 -1.84 -62.04 8.68
C ALA A 414 -2.06 -63.10 7.61
N SER A 415 -1.13 -64.05 7.60
CA SER A 415 -0.93 -65.13 6.65
C SER A 415 -2.12 -66.08 6.49
N THR A 416 -2.35 -66.54 5.26
CA THR A 416 -2.52 -67.97 4.94
C THR A 416 -2.07 -68.26 3.52
N ASN A 417 -1.26 -69.32 3.40
CA ASN A 417 -0.60 -69.85 2.22
C ASN A 417 -1.58 -70.36 1.12
N VAL A 418 -1.11 -70.44 -0.13
CA VAL A 418 -0.84 -71.70 -0.89
C VAL A 418 -0.92 -71.50 -2.43
N THR A 419 0.23 -71.79 -3.07
CA THR A 419 0.57 -72.20 -4.47
C THR A 419 0.23 -71.37 -5.72
N PRO A 420 1.19 -71.29 -6.68
CA PRO A 420 0.98 -70.82 -8.04
C PRO A 420 0.80 -71.99 -9.02
N ASP A 421 -0.06 -71.82 -10.03
CA ASP A 421 0.10 -72.57 -11.28
C ASP A 421 -0.36 -71.78 -12.50
N ALA A 422 0.33 -72.07 -13.60
CA ALA A 422 0.50 -71.29 -14.80
C ALA A 422 -0.62 -71.41 -15.85
N VAL A 423 -0.44 -70.64 -16.94
CA VAL A 423 -0.79 -70.92 -18.37
C VAL A 423 -1.72 -69.87 -19.03
N SER A 424 -1.19 -69.29 -20.12
CA SER A 424 -1.82 -68.44 -21.15
C SER A 424 -2.56 -69.31 -22.21
N PRO A 425 -3.12 -68.82 -23.35
CA PRO A 425 -3.88 -67.61 -23.70
C PRO A 425 -5.20 -67.96 -24.48
N ARG A 426 -6.03 -66.96 -24.87
CA ARG A 426 -6.78 -66.79 -26.16
C ARG A 426 -8.16 -66.10 -26.01
N ASP A 427 -8.25 -64.91 -26.60
CA ASP A 427 -9.12 -64.50 -27.73
C ASP A 427 -10.68 -64.60 -27.63
N PRO A 428 -11.48 -64.02 -28.55
CA PRO A 428 -12.19 -62.76 -28.33
C PRO A 428 -13.74 -62.85 -28.45
N SER A 429 -14.40 -61.73 -28.10
CA SER A 429 -15.76 -61.33 -28.51
C SER A 429 -16.99 -62.06 -27.94
N SER A 430 -17.75 -61.34 -27.09
CA SER A 430 -19.22 -61.35 -27.11
C SER A 430 -19.83 -60.28 -26.17
N ILE A 431 -20.64 -59.39 -26.73
CA ILE A 431 -21.67 -58.54 -26.09
C ILE A 431 -23.01 -59.31 -26.32
N PRO A 432 -23.99 -59.41 -25.38
CA PRO A 432 -24.74 -58.24 -24.89
C PRO A 432 -25.36 -58.24 -23.47
N SER A 433 -25.54 -56.99 -22.99
CA SER A 433 -26.67 -56.46 -22.21
C SER A 433 -27.01 -57.06 -20.84
N THR A 434 -26.78 -56.28 -19.78
CA THR A 434 -27.87 -55.79 -18.89
C THR A 434 -27.37 -54.69 -17.93
N ALA A 435 -28.07 -53.55 -17.98
CA ALA A 435 -28.43 -52.59 -16.92
C ALA A 435 -27.42 -52.06 -15.87
N GLU A 436 -27.39 -50.71 -15.82
CA GLU A 436 -27.24 -49.81 -14.64
C GLU A 436 -25.85 -49.54 -14.04
N ALA A 437 -25.28 -48.36 -14.36
CA ALA A 437 -25.18 -47.18 -13.46
C ALA A 437 -24.10 -46.20 -13.96
N HIS A 438 -24.47 -44.92 -14.09
CA HIS A 438 -23.63 -43.81 -14.54
C HIS A 438 -22.68 -43.27 -13.42
N PRO A 439 -21.69 -42.42 -13.77
CA PRO A 439 -20.45 -42.19 -13.03
C PRO A 439 -20.53 -41.01 -12.04
N ALA A 440 -19.57 -40.94 -11.10
CA ALA A 440 -19.31 -39.73 -10.32
C ALA A 440 -17.89 -39.23 -10.56
N ALA A 441 -17.79 -38.26 -11.48
CA ALA A 441 -16.73 -37.27 -11.52
C ALA A 441 -16.97 -36.21 -10.41
N PRO A 442 -15.94 -35.43 -9.98
CA PRO A 442 -16.04 -34.53 -8.84
C PRO A 442 -16.88 -33.29 -9.17
N LEU A 443 -17.84 -32.98 -8.29
CA LEU A 443 -18.73 -31.82 -8.36
C LEU A 443 -17.98 -30.49 -8.15
N ALA A 444 -18.13 -29.62 -9.14
CA ALA A 444 -17.93 -28.18 -9.01
C ALA A 444 -19.08 -27.56 -8.21
N ALA A 445 -18.77 -26.74 -7.21
CA ALA A 445 -19.75 -25.95 -6.46
C ALA A 445 -20.04 -24.64 -7.21
N ASN A 446 -21.10 -24.63 -8.04
CA ASN A 446 -21.81 -23.44 -8.54
C ASN A 446 -23.16 -23.88 -9.13
N GLY A 447 -24.08 -24.34 -8.28
CA GLY A 447 -25.47 -24.65 -8.65
C GLY A 447 -26.43 -23.50 -8.32
N PRO A 448 -27.63 -23.44 -8.95
CA PRO A 448 -28.67 -22.46 -8.61
C PRO A 448 -29.11 -22.60 -7.15
N ILE A 449 -29.27 -21.46 -6.47
CA ILE A 449 -29.70 -21.39 -5.06
C ILE A 449 -31.06 -22.09 -4.92
N THR A 450 -31.17 -23.03 -3.99
CA THR A 450 -32.42 -23.77 -3.76
C THR A 450 -33.45 -22.91 -2.99
N ALA A 451 -34.73 -23.26 -3.08
CA ALA A 451 -35.80 -22.59 -2.32
C ALA A 451 -35.52 -22.63 -0.81
N GLU A 452 -34.95 -23.72 -0.32
CA GLU A 452 -34.56 -23.88 1.07
C GLU A 452 -33.41 -22.95 1.47
N GLN A 453 -32.36 -22.86 0.64
CA GLN A 453 -31.27 -21.91 0.85
C GLN A 453 -31.75 -20.46 0.84
N THR A 454 -32.74 -20.15 0.00
CA THR A 454 -33.36 -18.82 -0.08
C THR A 454 -34.10 -18.46 1.21
N ARG A 455 -34.88 -19.41 1.76
CA ARG A 455 -35.58 -19.22 3.04
C ARG A 455 -34.63 -19.03 4.20
N LEU A 456 -33.52 -19.79 4.23
CA LEU A 456 -32.47 -19.62 5.24
C LEU A 456 -31.84 -18.22 5.19
N ARG A 457 -31.59 -17.69 3.99
CA ARG A 457 -31.08 -16.32 3.82
C ARG A 457 -32.07 -15.27 4.30
N ILE A 458 -33.36 -15.42 4.00
CA ILE A 458 -34.41 -14.49 4.45
C ILE A 458 -34.51 -14.48 5.98
N LYS A 459 -34.50 -15.66 6.63
CA LYS A 459 -34.50 -15.77 8.10
C LYS A 459 -33.27 -15.11 8.72
N ALA A 460 -32.09 -15.34 8.15
CA ALA A 460 -30.85 -14.69 8.60
C ALA A 460 -30.90 -13.15 8.51
N GLY A 461 -31.54 -12.60 7.46
CA GLY A 461 -31.79 -11.16 7.35
C GLY A 461 -32.69 -10.62 8.46
N LEU A 462 -33.78 -11.32 8.77
CA LEU A 462 -34.69 -10.95 9.86
C LEU A 462 -33.99 -10.91 11.24
N ASP A 463 -33.16 -11.92 11.51
CA ASP A 463 -32.36 -12.03 12.74
C ASP A 463 -31.33 -10.89 12.83
N ARG A 464 -30.70 -10.55 11.70
CA ARG A 464 -29.76 -9.43 11.62
C ARG A 464 -30.44 -8.09 11.87
N ILE A 465 -31.60 -7.84 11.27
CA ILE A 465 -32.37 -6.61 11.53
C ILE A 465 -32.70 -6.52 13.02
N THR A 466 -33.22 -7.59 13.61
CA THR A 466 -33.64 -7.61 15.02
C THR A 466 -32.46 -7.37 15.97
N SER A 467 -31.30 -7.98 15.69
CA SER A 467 -30.11 -7.84 16.53
C SER A 467 -29.40 -6.49 16.37
N GLN A 468 -29.32 -5.94 15.16
CA GLN A 468 -28.49 -4.77 14.86
C GLN A 468 -29.25 -3.43 14.82
N ARG A 469 -30.58 -3.44 14.69
CA ARG A 469 -31.42 -2.23 14.60
C ARG A 469 -31.18 -1.22 15.72
N LYS A 470 -31.04 -1.69 16.97
CA LYS A 470 -30.84 -0.80 18.14
C LYS A 470 -29.53 0.00 18.06
N GLY A 471 -28.51 -0.53 17.40
CA GLY A 471 -27.20 0.11 17.27
C GLY A 471 -27.12 1.15 16.16
N LEU A 472 -28.18 1.36 15.37
CA LEU A 472 -28.14 2.28 14.25
C LEU A 472 -28.11 3.75 14.70
N PRO A 473 -27.30 4.59 14.01
CA PRO A 473 -27.01 5.96 14.43
C PRO A 473 -28.18 6.94 14.25
N ASN A 474 -29.21 6.59 13.46
CA ASN A 474 -30.34 7.46 13.16
C ASN A 474 -31.66 6.67 13.03
N GLU A 475 -32.80 7.29 13.39
CA GLU A 475 -34.14 6.73 13.28
C GLU A 475 -34.60 6.44 11.85
N ALA A 476 -34.19 7.22 10.85
CA ALA A 476 -34.54 7.00 9.45
C ALA A 476 -34.06 5.61 8.95
N PHE A 477 -32.87 5.17 9.36
CA PHE A 477 -32.38 3.82 9.05
C PHE A 477 -33.19 2.75 9.76
N LYS A 478 -33.61 2.99 11.01
CA LYS A 478 -34.44 2.05 11.77
C LYS A 478 -35.81 1.86 11.12
N VAL A 479 -36.45 2.96 10.70
CA VAL A 479 -37.74 2.93 9.99
C VAL A 479 -37.64 2.17 8.67
N ARG A 480 -36.58 2.40 7.88
CA ARG A 480 -36.35 1.66 6.63
C ARG A 480 -36.19 0.16 6.88
N LEU A 481 -35.44 -0.22 7.92
CA LEU A 481 -35.29 -1.63 8.30
C LEU A 481 -36.56 -2.25 8.85
N ASP A 482 -37.41 -1.48 9.56
CA ASP A 482 -38.70 -1.99 10.05
C ASP A 482 -39.64 -2.35 8.89
N ILE A 483 -39.64 -1.54 7.84
CA ILE A 483 -40.41 -1.81 6.61
C ILE A 483 -39.90 -3.10 5.94
N ILE A 484 -38.57 -3.26 5.84
CA ILE A 484 -37.95 -4.44 5.24
C ILE A 484 -38.24 -5.69 6.09
N ALA A 485 -38.08 -5.61 7.41
CA ALA A 485 -38.37 -6.71 8.33
C ALA A 485 -39.84 -7.15 8.24
N ALA A 486 -40.78 -6.21 8.15
CA ALA A 486 -42.20 -6.53 7.96
C ALA A 486 -42.46 -7.30 6.67
N ARG A 487 -41.72 -7.02 5.58
CA ARG A 487 -41.81 -7.76 4.31
C ARG A 487 -41.16 -9.14 4.41
N LEU A 488 -39.96 -9.22 4.97
CA LEU A 488 -39.23 -10.49 5.14
C LEU A 488 -39.99 -11.47 6.07
N ALA A 489 -40.71 -10.96 7.07
CA ALA A 489 -41.53 -11.76 7.98
C ALA A 489 -42.69 -12.52 7.31
N THR A 490 -43.01 -12.23 6.04
CA THR A 490 -44.06 -12.94 5.29
C THR A 490 -43.63 -14.32 4.78
N VAL A 491 -42.33 -14.66 4.90
CA VAL A 491 -41.76 -15.92 4.39
C VAL A 491 -42.43 -17.15 5.01
N ASN A 492 -42.84 -18.11 4.17
CA ASN A 492 -43.44 -19.37 4.60
C ASN A 492 -43.12 -20.54 3.62
N ASP A 493 -43.42 -21.77 4.06
CA ASP A 493 -43.05 -22.99 3.33
C ASP A 493 -43.85 -23.23 2.05
N GLN A 494 -44.95 -22.50 1.82
CA GLN A 494 -45.83 -22.62 0.65
C GLN A 494 -45.52 -21.60 -0.46
N MET A 495 -44.57 -20.69 -0.25
CA MET A 495 -44.19 -19.69 -1.26
C MET A 495 -43.49 -20.31 -2.46
N ASP A 496 -43.92 -19.90 -3.66
CA ASP A 496 -43.27 -20.26 -4.91
C ASP A 496 -41.92 -19.54 -5.11
N ALA A 497 -41.19 -19.95 -6.15
CA ALA A 497 -39.84 -19.45 -6.42
C ALA A 497 -39.80 -17.94 -6.75
N ASP A 498 -40.86 -17.40 -7.37
CA ASP A 498 -40.90 -15.99 -7.77
C ASP A 498 -41.19 -15.09 -6.55
N ALA A 499 -42.08 -15.53 -5.66
CA ALA A 499 -42.36 -14.86 -4.40
C ALA A 499 -41.12 -14.85 -3.49
N LEU A 500 -40.38 -15.96 -3.41
CA LEU A 500 -39.09 -16.03 -2.71
C LEU A 500 -38.03 -15.12 -3.32
N LYS A 501 -37.98 -15.01 -4.65
CA LYS A 501 -37.07 -14.08 -5.36
C LYS A 501 -37.42 -12.61 -5.09
N GLY A 502 -38.70 -12.30 -4.90
CA GLY A 502 -39.14 -10.98 -4.45
C GLY A 502 -38.56 -10.61 -3.08
N LEU A 503 -38.61 -11.53 -2.12
CA LEU A 503 -38.04 -11.32 -0.79
C LEU A 503 -36.50 -11.26 -0.78
N LEU A 504 -35.82 -11.93 -1.71
CA LEU A 504 -34.36 -11.78 -1.86
C LEU A 504 -33.94 -10.35 -2.19
N ARG A 505 -34.75 -9.62 -2.98
CA ARG A 505 -34.48 -8.19 -3.25
C ARG A 505 -34.62 -7.33 -1.99
N GLU A 506 -35.49 -7.72 -1.07
CA GLU A 506 -35.62 -7.06 0.24
C GLU A 506 -34.39 -7.35 1.12
N CYS A 507 -33.80 -8.55 1.04
CA CYS A 507 -32.50 -8.83 1.68
C CYS A 507 -31.36 -7.99 1.07
N ASP A 508 -31.33 -7.81 -0.25
CA ASP A 508 -30.33 -6.93 -0.87
C ASP A 508 -30.54 -5.46 -0.46
N ALA A 509 -31.81 -5.03 -0.29
CA ALA A 509 -32.15 -3.72 0.24
C ALA A 509 -31.73 -3.56 1.71
N GLU A 510 -31.91 -4.59 2.54
CA GLU A 510 -31.43 -4.64 3.93
C GLU A 510 -29.91 -4.39 3.99
N ASP A 511 -29.14 -5.13 3.17
CA ASP A 511 -27.70 -4.99 3.08
C ASP A 511 -27.29 -3.57 2.69
N ALA A 512 -28.00 -2.96 1.75
CA ALA A 512 -27.78 -1.57 1.36
C ALA A 512 -28.04 -0.59 2.52
N VAL A 513 -29.11 -0.77 3.30
CA VAL A 513 -29.40 0.10 4.46
C VAL A 513 -28.28 0.01 5.51
N PHE A 514 -27.81 -1.20 5.84
CA PHE A 514 -26.72 -1.36 6.80
C PHE A 514 -25.39 -0.81 6.30
N SER A 515 -25.10 -0.96 5.00
CA SER A 515 -23.92 -0.36 4.38
C SER A 515 -23.95 1.17 4.44
N GLU A 516 -25.09 1.78 4.11
CA GLU A 516 -25.29 3.22 4.16
C GLU A 516 -25.17 3.76 5.60
N ALA A 517 -25.74 3.05 6.58
CA ALA A 517 -25.62 3.42 8.00
C ALA A 517 -24.19 3.31 8.53
N ALA A 518 -23.41 2.33 8.06
CA ALA A 518 -21.99 2.19 8.42
C ALA A 518 -21.16 3.34 7.84
N GLU A 519 -21.41 3.71 6.58
CA GLU A 519 -20.76 4.84 5.93
C GLU A 519 -21.13 6.17 6.59
N PHE A 520 -22.40 6.35 6.97
CA PHE A 520 -22.83 7.51 7.73
C PHE A 520 -22.09 7.62 9.06
N ARG A 521 -21.97 6.53 9.82
CA ARG A 521 -21.25 6.51 11.11
C ARG A 521 -19.78 6.92 10.94
N GLN A 522 -19.10 6.39 9.92
CA GLN A 522 -17.71 6.75 9.66
C GLN A 522 -17.57 8.23 9.27
N THR A 523 -18.43 8.72 8.38
CA THR A 523 -18.38 10.09 7.88
C THR A 523 -18.75 11.09 8.98
N SER A 524 -19.70 10.75 9.84
CA SER A 524 -20.12 11.60 10.96
C SER A 524 -19.05 11.72 12.04
N GLU A 525 -18.32 10.64 12.37
CA GLU A 525 -17.19 10.72 13.30
C GLU A 525 -16.08 11.67 12.81
N ILE A 526 -15.75 11.61 11.51
CA ILE A 526 -14.78 12.52 10.89
C ILE A 526 -15.31 13.95 10.93
N ALA A 527 -16.58 14.15 10.57
CA ALA A 527 -17.22 15.45 10.57
C ALA A 527 -17.24 16.09 11.97
N THR A 528 -17.65 15.35 12.99
CA THR A 528 -17.71 15.84 14.37
C THR A 528 -16.32 16.25 14.87
N ARG A 529 -15.26 15.50 14.54
CA ARG A 529 -13.88 15.87 14.89
C ARG A 529 -13.42 17.13 14.16
N ALA A 530 -13.66 17.20 12.85
CA ALA A 530 -13.30 18.38 12.04
C ALA A 530 -14.02 19.64 12.55
N VAL A 531 -15.31 19.54 12.83
CA VAL A 531 -16.11 20.61 13.42
C VAL A 531 -15.53 21.05 14.77
N ALA A 532 -15.17 20.11 15.65
CA ALA A 532 -14.59 20.43 16.96
C ALA A 532 -13.24 21.18 16.85
N ILE A 533 -12.35 20.73 15.96
CA ILE A 533 -11.03 21.36 15.73
C ILE A 533 -11.19 22.77 15.18
N ILE A 534 -11.99 22.92 14.13
CA ILE A 534 -12.19 24.21 13.46
C ILE A 534 -12.90 25.17 14.40
N LYS A 535 -13.91 24.71 15.14
CA LYS A 535 -14.60 25.52 16.15
C LYS A 535 -13.65 26.00 17.24
N ALA A 536 -12.83 25.12 17.80
CA ALA A 536 -11.83 25.49 18.80
C ALA A 536 -10.84 26.55 18.26
N ARG A 537 -10.45 26.47 16.99
CA ARG A 537 -9.60 27.49 16.36
C ARG A 537 -10.35 28.80 16.16
N LEU A 538 -11.59 28.77 15.68
CA LEU A 538 -12.42 29.96 15.53
C LEU A 538 -12.69 30.66 16.86
N ASP A 539 -12.81 29.92 17.97
CA ASP A 539 -12.99 30.49 19.30
C ASP A 539 -11.75 31.28 19.77
N THR A 540 -10.57 31.02 19.21
CA THR A 540 -9.35 31.83 19.46
C THR A 540 -9.31 33.13 18.65
N ILE A 541 -10.27 33.34 17.74
CA ILE A 541 -10.31 34.47 16.83
C ILE A 541 -11.41 35.44 17.29
N ASN A 542 -11.00 36.59 17.80
CA ASN A 542 -11.90 37.58 18.41
C ASN A 542 -12.20 38.79 17.50
N PHE A 543 -12.24 38.59 16.18
CA PHE A 543 -12.51 39.66 15.21
C PHE A 543 -13.54 39.21 14.16
N ASP A 544 -14.27 40.17 13.61
CA ASP A 544 -15.27 39.93 12.57
C ASP A 544 -14.63 40.05 11.18
N ALA A 545 -14.73 38.99 10.38
CA ALA A 545 -14.17 38.92 9.03
C ALA A 545 -15.06 38.03 8.15
N PRO A 546 -15.23 38.36 6.84
CA PRO A 546 -16.04 37.56 5.92
C PRO A 546 -15.65 36.08 5.88
N LEU A 547 -14.34 35.78 5.89
CA LEU A 547 -13.84 34.40 5.94
C LEU A 547 -14.30 33.65 7.21
N VAL A 548 -14.33 34.32 8.37
CA VAL A 548 -14.79 33.72 9.62
C VAL A 548 -16.29 33.44 9.55
N HIS A 549 -17.08 34.32 8.93
CA HIS A 549 -18.50 34.10 8.70
C HIS A 549 -18.75 32.92 7.75
N ASP A 550 -18.01 32.82 6.65
CA ASP A 550 -18.14 31.74 5.67
C ASP A 550 -17.81 30.36 6.27
N ILE A 551 -16.76 30.29 7.10
CA ILE A 551 -16.41 29.06 7.82
C ILE A 551 -17.51 28.70 8.84
N LYS A 552 -18.07 29.67 9.57
CA LYS A 552 -19.18 29.44 10.50
C LYS A 552 -20.43 28.93 9.77
N ALA A 553 -20.74 29.47 8.61
CA ALA A 553 -21.85 29.01 7.77
C ALA A 553 -21.63 27.57 7.28
N ALA A 554 -20.42 27.25 6.79
CA ALA A 554 -20.06 25.89 6.36
C ALA A 554 -20.12 24.87 7.52
N LEU A 555 -19.69 25.26 8.73
CA LEU A 555 -19.84 24.43 9.93
C LEU A 555 -21.30 24.17 10.29
N SER A 556 -22.18 25.17 10.12
CA SER A 556 -23.62 25.02 10.31
C SER A 556 -24.21 24.00 9.33
N SER A 557 -23.83 24.07 8.04
CA SER A 557 -24.24 23.07 7.03
C SER A 557 -23.80 21.65 7.38
N VAL A 558 -22.59 21.46 7.92
CA VAL A 558 -22.11 20.14 8.39
C VAL A 558 -22.95 19.65 9.57
N ASN A 559 -23.27 20.52 10.53
CA ASN A 559 -24.10 20.15 11.69
C ASN A 559 -25.54 19.79 11.30
N ASN A 560 -26.12 20.48 10.31
CA ASN A 560 -27.45 20.14 9.80
C ASN A 560 -27.45 18.78 9.09
N ALA A 561 -26.45 18.52 8.25
CA ALA A 561 -26.32 17.22 7.58
C ALA A 561 -26.05 16.06 8.57
N LEU A 562 -25.36 16.34 9.68
CA LEU A 562 -25.22 15.39 10.79
C LEU A 562 -26.56 15.07 11.46
N ALA A 563 -27.48 16.05 11.57
CA ALA A 563 -28.80 15.86 12.18
C ALA A 563 -29.76 15.09 11.25
N GLU A 564 -29.70 15.34 9.94
CA GLU A 564 -30.59 14.73 8.94
C GLU A 564 -30.20 13.29 8.55
N ALA A 565 -28.98 12.86 8.91
CA ALA A 565 -28.37 11.59 8.52
C ALA A 565 -28.30 11.29 7.01
N ASP A 566 -28.18 12.33 6.21
CA ASP A 566 -27.93 12.21 4.78
C ASP A 566 -26.42 12.16 4.54
N VAL A 567 -25.91 10.98 4.15
CA VAL A 567 -24.49 10.75 3.84
C VAL A 567 -24.02 11.66 2.69
N LYS A 568 -24.88 11.89 1.70
CA LYS A 568 -24.56 12.71 0.53
C LYS A 568 -24.48 14.18 0.91
N ALA A 569 -25.46 14.68 1.67
CA ALA A 569 -25.45 16.04 2.19
C ALA A 569 -24.24 16.27 3.11
N LEU A 570 -23.89 15.28 3.95
CA LEU A 570 -22.76 15.37 4.86
C LEU A 570 -21.42 15.45 4.11
N LYS A 571 -21.23 14.60 3.09
CA LYS A 571 -20.04 14.66 2.23
C LYS A 571 -19.92 15.99 1.49
N GLN A 572 -21.04 16.50 0.97
CA GLN A 572 -21.06 17.78 0.27
C GLN A 572 -20.70 18.94 1.21
N ALA A 573 -21.29 18.98 2.41
CA ALA A 573 -20.99 19.98 3.42
C ALA A 573 -19.53 19.92 3.89
N LEU A 574 -18.96 18.72 4.07
CA LEU A 574 -17.54 18.54 4.40
C LEU A 574 -16.62 19.01 3.28
N SER A 575 -16.95 18.72 2.02
CA SER A 575 -16.17 19.18 0.87
C SER A 575 -16.15 20.71 0.81
N GLN A 576 -17.31 21.35 1.04
CA GLN A 576 -17.41 22.81 1.07
C GLN A 576 -16.58 23.39 2.22
N LEU A 577 -16.69 22.83 3.43
CA LEU A 577 -15.88 23.25 4.59
C LEU A 577 -14.39 23.12 4.30
N ASN A 578 -13.95 22.02 3.69
CA ASN A 578 -12.54 21.79 3.35
C ASN A 578 -12.02 22.73 2.24
N SER A 579 -12.89 23.20 1.34
CA SER A 579 -12.51 24.19 0.32
C SER A 579 -12.36 25.61 0.88
N ILE A 580 -13.03 25.93 1.99
CA ILE A 580 -13.04 27.27 2.58
C ILE A 580 -12.02 27.37 3.73
N TYR A 581 -11.82 26.27 4.47
CA TYR A 581 -10.91 26.23 5.60
C TYR A 581 -9.45 26.03 5.17
N ASP A 582 -8.64 27.08 5.30
CA ASP A 582 -7.19 27.04 5.19
C ASP A 582 -6.58 27.62 6.49
N ALA A 583 -5.90 26.77 7.25
CA ALA A 583 -5.27 27.15 8.52
C ALA A 583 -4.21 28.25 8.35
N ASN A 584 -3.42 28.21 7.27
CA ASN A 584 -2.39 29.22 7.01
C ASN A 584 -3.02 30.56 6.64
N LYS A 585 -4.16 30.54 5.93
CA LYS A 585 -4.89 31.76 5.59
C LYS A 585 -5.51 32.42 6.82
N LEU A 586 -6.02 31.61 7.76
CA LEU A 586 -6.51 32.09 9.06
C LEU A 586 -5.38 32.70 9.91
N ASP A 587 -4.21 32.06 9.94
CA ASP A 587 -3.05 32.54 10.69
C ASP A 587 -2.52 33.85 10.12
N ARG A 588 -2.42 33.96 8.79
CA ARG A 588 -2.02 35.20 8.10
C ARG A 588 -3.03 36.32 8.32
N LEU A 589 -4.33 36.01 8.35
CA LEU A 589 -5.36 37.01 8.64
C LEU A 589 -5.29 37.49 10.09
N ALA A 590 -5.01 36.60 11.04
CA ALA A 590 -4.80 36.97 12.44
C ALA A 590 -3.55 37.84 12.64
N ASP A 591 -2.45 37.49 11.96
CA ASP A 591 -1.20 38.27 11.95
C ASP A 591 -1.39 39.65 11.32
N ALA A 592 -2.09 39.72 10.19
CA ALA A 592 -2.47 40.98 9.54
C ALA A 592 -3.28 41.89 10.46
N ARG A 593 -4.27 41.32 11.17
CA ARG A 593 -5.09 42.04 12.14
C ARG A 593 -4.29 42.55 13.33
N ALA A 594 -3.32 41.77 13.83
CA ALA A 594 -2.43 42.20 14.90
C ALA A 594 -1.61 43.46 14.55
N HIS A 595 -1.41 43.72 13.25
CA HIS A 595 -0.72 44.89 12.72
C HIS A 595 -1.66 45.95 12.11
N GLY A 596 -2.97 45.90 12.42
CA GLY A 596 -3.93 46.93 12.01
C GLY A 596 -4.50 46.78 10.60
N PHE A 597 -4.30 45.65 9.93
CA PHE A 597 -4.79 45.41 8.57
C PHE A 597 -6.10 44.61 8.54
N ASP A 598 -7.01 44.97 7.63
CA ASP A 598 -8.31 44.31 7.49
C ASP A 598 -8.26 42.98 6.73
N THR A 599 -7.25 42.79 5.87
CA THR A 599 -7.06 41.56 5.07
C THR A 599 -5.61 41.08 5.11
N ALA A 600 -5.39 39.77 5.00
CA ALA A 600 -4.06 39.18 4.91
C ALA A 600 -3.27 39.73 3.73
N GLU A 601 -3.94 39.87 2.58
CA GLU A 601 -3.34 40.36 1.34
C GLU A 601 -2.82 41.80 1.47
N SER A 602 -3.55 42.67 2.20
CA SER A 602 -3.11 44.05 2.43
C SER A 602 -1.87 44.14 3.34
N TYR A 603 -1.76 43.24 4.32
CA TYR A 603 -0.60 43.17 5.19
C TYR A 603 0.62 42.57 4.50
N ASP A 604 0.42 41.57 3.66
CA ASP A 604 1.52 40.97 2.90
C ASP A 604 2.07 41.94 1.84
N ASP A 605 1.22 42.73 1.17
CA ASP A 605 1.66 43.83 0.30
C ASP A 605 2.42 44.91 1.10
N PHE A 606 1.97 45.25 2.31
CA PHE A 606 2.72 46.13 3.21
C PHE A 606 4.11 45.57 3.54
N LYS A 607 4.22 44.31 3.97
CA LYS A 607 5.52 43.66 4.29
C LYS A 607 6.44 43.62 3.07
N GLU A 608 5.89 43.33 1.89
CA GLU A 608 6.67 43.29 0.66
C GLU A 608 7.25 44.67 0.32
N ARG A 609 6.42 45.72 0.38
CA ARG A 609 6.85 47.11 0.18
C ARG A 609 7.85 47.57 1.23
N GLN A 610 7.63 47.22 2.50
CA GLN A 610 8.55 47.53 3.59
C GLN A 610 9.90 46.84 3.39
N SER A 611 9.94 45.60 2.90
CA SER A 611 11.21 44.91 2.59
C SER A 611 11.98 45.56 1.43
N LYS A 612 11.25 46.05 0.41
CA LYS A 612 11.83 46.75 -0.74
C LYS A 612 12.42 48.11 -0.34
N LEU A 613 11.74 48.82 0.55
CA LEU A 613 12.16 50.14 1.06
C LEU A 613 13.21 50.06 2.16
N GLY A 614 13.26 48.96 2.92
CA GLY A 614 14.27 48.72 3.96
C GLY A 614 15.69 48.68 3.42
N ARG A 615 15.89 48.28 2.16
CA ARG A 615 17.20 48.38 1.47
C ARG A 615 17.66 49.82 1.24
N SER A 616 16.75 50.78 1.32
CA SER A 616 17.00 52.22 1.13
C SER A 616 16.89 53.01 2.45
N GLY A 617 16.77 52.33 3.60
CA GLY A 617 16.71 52.98 4.93
C GLY A 617 15.37 53.63 5.28
N ILE A 618 14.33 53.45 4.46
CA ILE A 618 13.00 54.06 4.68
C ILE A 618 12.09 53.04 5.39
N ARG A 619 11.46 53.44 6.50
CA ARG A 619 10.43 52.65 7.19
C ARG A 619 9.04 53.20 6.88
N LEU A 620 8.14 52.33 6.42
CA LEU A 620 6.72 52.62 6.34
C LEU A 620 6.10 52.52 7.74
N ASN A 621 5.24 53.46 8.09
CA ASN A 621 4.44 53.36 9.31
C ASN A 621 3.38 52.28 9.14
N GLU A 622 3.25 51.44 10.16
CA GLU A 622 2.06 50.60 10.33
C GLU A 622 0.84 51.52 10.55
N LYS A 623 -0.34 51.05 10.14
CA LYS A 623 -1.57 51.84 10.17
C LYS A 623 -2.18 51.93 11.56
#